data_AF-A0A7H0F5T4-F1
#
_entry.id   AF-A0A7H0F5T4-F1
#
_cell.length_a   1.000
_cell.length_b   1.000
_cell.length_c   1.000
_cell.angle_alpha   90.00
_cell.angle_beta   90.00
_cell.angle_gamma   90.00
#
_symmetry.space_group_name_H-M   'P 1'
#
loop_
_entity.id
_entity.type
_entity.pdbx_description
1 polymer ?
#
loop_
_entity_poly.entity_id
_entity_poly.type
_entity_poly.pdbx_seq_one_letter_code
_entity_poly.pdbx_strand_id
1 'polypeptide(L)'
;MINKLIGKILHTSTKKQALTRLSIIATIATGIGGIIASNIHEDYWNKTIFRVQTVDFNILSHTLPTKLSYALIKRNSEEVQRTLNSNYSLFGLVLTDPTGKKIITYSGKNSSISRPWKAYLDPEKLKNHPFDVLLDPPPLFPERIYDDPHVTESTPTKLINNGRIIGRIYYVRIPKRTFKDDIIKWISNPFSSSGWIESYLVTIIAIIIVIILINLERTFVQEREQQLKEDNRRLQIDLAEKIQGRELQQAQIDSQRSQFEQESQELRNRINVLNQSIHQLQSESENRLSELQKRLSNTQLESQQNLDQQQKYEDRIQLLTRQLNEQKDNQSEELKHQISQAQFELNSLQIREDQYRQLVNDLQQQINQKDDQEQQLQSQVRDLQNSVNTYQEEEKRLQKQIEDSKSESENLATIIEQYKEEINRHDLNHFEKEIQKVLTKSFPNSRIETQFDVGENTDNYSKFTDFIVIFKRACVVIEAKSYKGMITPNESDAKNGRWVCKTKKRDVEILSCWGKNPYQQVKTYRDAIRNNKNLQIGSPNQVYGIVVFPSDSSIHEELIQMGLHYRVTTLNNLVATINQLNRQVK
;
A
#
# COMPACT_ATOMS: atom_id res chain seq x y z
N MET A 1 11.18 21.54 -34.66
CA MET A 1 12.02 20.45 -35.20
C MET A 1 12.98 19.86 -34.16
N ILE A 2 13.60 20.70 -33.31
CA ILE A 2 14.50 20.30 -32.22
C ILE A 2 13.82 19.43 -31.14
N ASN A 3 12.58 19.75 -30.73
CA ASN A 3 11.81 18.92 -29.77
C ASN A 3 11.44 17.53 -30.32
N LYS A 4 11.33 17.38 -31.64
CA LYS A 4 11.07 16.09 -32.32
C LYS A 4 12.36 15.25 -32.41
N LEU A 5 13.53 15.90 -32.39
CA LEU A 5 14.84 15.26 -32.33
C LEU A 5 15.16 14.79 -30.90
N ILE A 6 14.83 15.60 -29.89
CA ILE A 6 15.00 15.27 -28.47
C ILE A 6 14.07 14.11 -28.07
N GLY A 7 12.83 14.08 -28.57
CA GLY A 7 11.90 12.94 -28.38
C GLY A 7 12.39 11.63 -29.01
N LYS A 8 13.10 11.67 -30.14
CA LYS A 8 13.73 10.48 -30.75
C LYS A 8 14.98 10.00 -30.02
N ILE A 9 15.72 10.91 -29.37
CA ILE A 9 16.89 10.57 -28.54
C ILE A 9 16.44 9.91 -27.22
N LEU A 10 15.32 10.34 -26.64
CA LEU A 10 14.76 9.71 -25.44
C LEU A 10 14.17 8.31 -25.68
N HIS A 11 13.68 8.02 -26.89
CA HIS A 11 13.15 6.69 -27.24
C HIS A 11 14.23 5.68 -27.71
N THR A 12 15.47 6.13 -27.92
CA THR A 12 16.64 5.28 -28.27
C THR A 12 17.54 4.97 -27.06
N SER A 13 17.12 5.38 -25.87
CA SER A 13 17.85 5.30 -24.60
C SER A 13 18.17 3.87 -24.15
N THR A 14 17.27 2.91 -24.35
CA THR A 14 17.42 1.56 -23.79
C THR A 14 18.53 0.75 -24.45
N LYS A 15 18.67 0.83 -25.79
CA LYS A 15 19.73 0.09 -26.51
C LYS A 15 21.13 0.64 -26.26
N LYS A 16 21.29 1.98 -26.26
CA LYS A 16 22.60 2.60 -25.97
C LYS A 16 23.03 2.33 -24.52
N GLN A 17 22.12 2.47 -23.56
CA GLN A 17 22.41 2.15 -22.17
C GLN A 17 22.71 0.66 -21.96
N ALA A 18 22.02 -0.25 -22.66
CA ALA A 18 22.32 -1.68 -22.63
C ALA A 18 23.72 -1.99 -23.18
N LEU A 19 24.10 -1.37 -24.31
CA LEU A 19 25.45 -1.50 -24.89
C LEU A 19 26.55 -0.98 -23.96
N THR A 20 26.35 0.19 -23.34
CA THR A 20 27.32 0.73 -22.38
C THR A 20 27.46 -0.16 -21.15
N ARG A 21 26.35 -0.71 -20.64
CA ARG A 21 26.36 -1.63 -19.49
C ARG A 21 27.02 -2.96 -19.84
N LEU A 22 26.71 -3.53 -20.99
CA LEU A 22 27.35 -4.74 -21.48
C LEU A 22 28.87 -4.52 -21.61
N SER A 23 29.29 -3.37 -22.11
CA SER A 23 30.71 -3.01 -22.21
C SER A 23 31.38 -2.92 -20.83
N ILE A 24 30.74 -2.28 -19.83
CA ILE A 24 31.27 -2.20 -18.46
C ILE A 24 31.38 -3.60 -17.83
N ILE A 25 30.31 -4.40 -17.91
CA ILE A 25 30.27 -5.74 -17.34
C ILE A 25 31.30 -6.65 -18.04
N ALA A 26 31.39 -6.60 -19.36
CA ALA A 26 32.40 -7.34 -20.12
C ALA A 26 33.82 -6.93 -19.70
N THR A 27 34.09 -5.64 -19.52
CA THR A 27 35.41 -5.14 -19.10
C THR A 27 35.78 -5.66 -17.71
N ILE A 28 34.87 -5.58 -16.74
CA ILE A 28 35.08 -6.10 -15.38
C ILE A 28 35.28 -7.62 -15.41
N ALA A 29 34.44 -8.33 -16.15
CA ALA A 29 34.50 -9.78 -16.26
C ALA A 29 35.79 -10.26 -16.94
N THR A 30 36.25 -9.58 -18.00
CA THR A 30 37.54 -9.86 -18.63
C THR A 30 38.70 -9.56 -17.69
N GLY A 31 38.62 -8.48 -16.89
CA GLY A 31 39.64 -8.17 -15.89
C GLY A 31 39.76 -9.24 -14.80
N ILE A 32 38.64 -9.61 -14.17
CA ILE A 32 38.61 -10.65 -13.13
C ILE A 32 39.00 -12.01 -13.72
N GLY A 33 38.45 -12.37 -14.89
CA GLY A 33 38.77 -13.61 -15.58
C GLY A 33 40.26 -13.71 -15.96
N GLY A 34 40.87 -12.60 -16.39
CA GLY A 34 42.30 -12.54 -16.68
C GLY A 34 43.17 -12.77 -15.45
N ILE A 35 42.80 -12.20 -14.29
CA ILE A 35 43.51 -12.42 -13.02
C ILE A 35 43.42 -13.89 -12.60
N ILE A 36 42.22 -14.48 -12.63
CA ILE A 36 42.01 -15.89 -12.28
C ILE A 36 42.81 -16.79 -13.23
N ALA A 37 42.76 -16.51 -14.54
CA ALA A 37 43.50 -17.28 -15.53
C ALA A 37 45.03 -17.20 -15.31
N SER A 38 45.55 -16.01 -15.00
CA SER A 38 46.97 -15.83 -14.68
C SER A 38 47.38 -16.62 -13.43
N ASN A 39 46.53 -16.66 -12.40
CA ASN A 39 46.80 -17.44 -11.19
C ASN A 39 46.80 -18.95 -11.48
N ILE A 40 45.85 -19.43 -12.29
CA ILE A 40 45.80 -20.84 -12.73
C ILE A 40 47.08 -21.20 -13.50
N HIS A 41 47.56 -20.32 -14.39
CA HIS A 41 48.80 -20.51 -15.13
C HIS A 41 50.01 -20.63 -14.19
N GLU A 42 50.17 -19.70 -13.26
CA GLU A 42 51.28 -19.71 -12.30
C GLU A 42 51.24 -20.95 -11.39
N ASP A 43 50.05 -21.33 -10.92
CA ASP A 43 49.86 -22.52 -10.08
C ASP A 43 50.18 -23.81 -10.84
N TYR A 44 49.75 -23.92 -12.10
CA TYR A 44 50.06 -25.07 -12.93
C TYR A 44 51.56 -25.21 -13.17
N TRP A 45 52.23 -24.15 -13.62
CA TRP A 45 53.65 -24.23 -13.99
C TRP A 45 54.58 -24.30 -12.77
N ASN A 46 54.41 -23.43 -11.78
CA ASN A 46 55.34 -23.34 -10.66
C ASN A 46 55.02 -24.35 -9.56
N LYS A 47 53.73 -24.52 -9.20
CA LYS A 47 53.35 -25.40 -8.08
C LYS A 47 53.16 -26.86 -8.49
N THR A 48 52.85 -27.12 -9.76
CA THR A 48 52.67 -28.50 -10.26
C THR A 48 53.88 -28.97 -11.06
N ILE A 49 54.11 -28.40 -12.26
CA ILE A 49 55.11 -28.96 -13.19
C ILE A 49 56.54 -28.84 -12.65
N PHE A 50 56.99 -27.64 -12.26
CA PHE A 50 58.36 -27.46 -11.80
C PHE A 50 58.64 -28.18 -10.48
N ARG A 51 57.66 -28.14 -9.57
CA ARG A 51 57.75 -28.84 -8.29
C ARG A 51 57.98 -30.34 -8.48
N VAL A 52 57.17 -30.98 -9.32
CA VAL A 52 57.30 -32.42 -9.63
C VAL A 52 58.66 -32.70 -10.28
N GLN A 53 59.08 -31.89 -11.26
CA GLN A 53 60.39 -32.06 -11.90
C GLN A 53 61.56 -31.91 -10.92
N THR A 54 61.50 -30.99 -9.96
CA THR A 54 62.55 -30.83 -8.95
C THR A 54 62.65 -32.05 -8.04
N VAL A 55 61.51 -32.58 -7.59
CA VAL A 55 61.45 -33.82 -6.80
C VAL A 55 62.02 -35.00 -7.60
N ASP A 56 61.61 -35.15 -8.85
CA ASP A 56 62.12 -36.20 -9.74
C ASP A 56 63.63 -36.07 -9.97
N PHE A 57 64.14 -34.86 -10.19
CA PHE A 57 65.58 -34.63 -10.39
C PHE A 57 66.37 -35.00 -9.14
N ASN A 58 65.85 -34.69 -7.96
CA ASN A 58 66.48 -35.06 -6.70
C ASN A 58 66.50 -36.58 -6.50
N ILE A 59 65.40 -37.28 -6.79
CA ILE A 59 65.38 -38.75 -6.71
C ILE A 59 66.34 -39.37 -7.72
N LEU A 60 66.40 -38.81 -8.94
CA LEU A 60 67.28 -39.31 -9.98
C LEU A 60 68.75 -39.04 -9.69
N SER A 61 69.14 -37.91 -9.09
CA SER A 61 70.55 -37.67 -8.74
C SER A 61 71.09 -38.67 -7.73
N HIS A 62 70.22 -39.25 -6.90
CA HIS A 62 70.59 -40.29 -5.95
C HIS A 62 70.72 -41.69 -6.57
N THR A 63 70.16 -41.95 -7.75
CA THR A 63 69.97 -43.33 -8.26
C THR A 63 70.49 -43.54 -9.68
N LEU A 64 70.30 -42.55 -10.54
CA LEU A 64 70.60 -42.62 -11.96
C LEU A 64 72.11 -42.70 -12.25
N PRO A 65 73.00 -41.96 -11.56
CA PRO A 65 74.44 -42.02 -11.83
C PRO A 65 75.02 -43.41 -11.63
N THR A 66 74.66 -44.10 -10.55
CA THR A 66 75.12 -45.47 -10.25
C THR A 66 74.63 -46.46 -11.30
N LYS A 67 73.33 -46.42 -11.64
CA LYS A 67 72.71 -47.32 -12.63
C LYS A 67 73.31 -47.14 -14.02
N LEU A 68 73.47 -45.89 -14.48
CA LEU A 68 74.03 -45.60 -15.79
C LEU A 68 75.53 -45.93 -15.86
N SER A 69 76.28 -45.62 -14.80
CA SER A 69 77.70 -45.98 -14.73
C SER A 69 77.91 -47.49 -14.88
N TYR A 70 77.13 -48.28 -14.15
CA TYR A 70 77.16 -49.74 -14.25
C TYR A 70 76.83 -50.25 -15.66
N ALA A 71 75.78 -49.71 -16.29
CA ALA A 71 75.37 -50.10 -17.64
C ALA A 71 76.43 -49.73 -18.70
N LEU A 72 77.09 -48.58 -18.54
CA LEU A 72 78.18 -48.14 -19.42
C LEU A 72 79.44 -48.99 -19.27
N ILE A 73 79.84 -49.33 -18.04
CA ILE A 73 80.98 -50.22 -17.76
C ILE A 73 80.74 -51.59 -18.40
N LYS A 74 79.51 -52.12 -18.31
CA LYS A 74 79.09 -53.36 -18.97
C LYS A 74 78.85 -53.25 -20.47
N ARG A 75 79.02 -52.06 -21.06
CA ARG A 75 78.75 -51.77 -22.48
C ARG A 75 77.34 -52.15 -22.95
N ASN A 76 76.35 -52.11 -22.07
CA ASN A 76 74.96 -52.43 -22.39
C ASN A 76 74.20 -51.16 -22.83
N SER A 77 74.32 -50.80 -24.11
CA SER A 77 73.68 -49.61 -24.68
C SER A 77 72.16 -49.66 -24.67
N GLU A 78 71.57 -50.86 -24.74
CA GLU A 78 70.12 -51.04 -24.66
C GLU A 78 69.61 -50.67 -23.27
N GLU A 79 70.31 -51.12 -22.22
CA GLU A 79 69.95 -50.79 -20.84
C GLU A 79 70.11 -49.30 -20.54
N VAL A 80 71.15 -48.65 -21.09
CA VAL A 80 71.32 -47.20 -21.00
C VAL A 80 70.12 -46.49 -21.62
N GLN A 81 69.71 -46.87 -22.83
CA GLN A 81 68.57 -46.25 -23.50
C GLN A 81 67.25 -46.52 -22.77
N ARG A 82 67.03 -47.75 -22.28
CA ARG A 82 65.84 -48.14 -21.51
C ARG A 82 65.74 -47.32 -20.22
N THR A 83 66.86 -47.15 -19.52
CA THR A 83 66.93 -46.35 -18.30
C THR A 83 66.58 -44.88 -18.58
N LEU A 84 67.13 -44.29 -19.65
CA LEU A 84 66.80 -42.90 -20.04
C LEU A 84 65.35 -42.74 -20.50
N ASN A 85 64.76 -43.76 -21.14
CA ASN A 85 63.37 -43.72 -21.60
C ASN A 85 62.34 -43.94 -20.49
N SER A 86 62.75 -44.35 -19.28
CA SER A 86 61.84 -44.65 -18.17
C SER A 86 61.06 -43.42 -17.68
N ASN A 87 61.54 -42.21 -17.97
CA ASN A 87 60.83 -40.97 -17.64
C ASN A 87 59.78 -40.55 -18.69
N TYR A 88 59.51 -41.39 -19.71
CA TYR A 88 58.57 -41.14 -20.80
C TYR A 88 58.76 -39.77 -21.52
N SER A 89 59.97 -39.22 -21.48
CA SER A 89 60.33 -37.90 -21.98
C SER A 89 59.57 -36.73 -21.33
N LEU A 90 59.10 -36.91 -20.08
CA LEU A 90 58.50 -35.84 -19.26
C LEU A 90 59.47 -34.67 -19.03
N PHE A 91 60.77 -34.96 -19.05
CA PHE A 91 61.87 -34.01 -19.09
C PHE A 91 63.06 -34.65 -19.82
N GLY A 92 64.07 -33.86 -20.14
CA GLY A 92 65.24 -34.35 -20.85
C GLY A 92 66.23 -35.02 -19.91
N LEU A 93 66.63 -36.24 -20.26
CA LEU A 93 67.81 -36.88 -19.71
C LEU A 93 68.81 -37.03 -20.85
N VAL A 94 69.95 -36.36 -20.75
CA VAL A 94 70.93 -36.29 -21.86
C VAL A 94 72.27 -36.82 -21.38
N LEU A 95 72.72 -37.92 -21.97
CA LEU A 95 74.00 -38.55 -21.67
C LEU A 95 75.07 -38.03 -22.64
N THR A 96 76.16 -37.52 -22.10
CA THR A 96 77.33 -37.10 -22.87
C THR A 96 78.58 -37.91 -22.54
N ASP A 97 79.60 -37.74 -23.36
CA ASP A 97 80.96 -38.18 -23.09
C ASP A 97 81.55 -37.50 -21.83
N PRO A 98 82.72 -37.95 -21.33
CA PRO A 98 83.37 -37.40 -20.14
C PRO A 98 83.62 -35.88 -20.18
N THR A 99 83.86 -35.35 -21.39
CA THR A 99 84.16 -33.93 -21.58
C THR A 99 82.90 -33.06 -21.69
N GLY A 100 81.73 -33.67 -21.87
CA GLY A 100 80.47 -32.95 -22.09
C GLY A 100 80.29 -32.41 -23.50
N LYS A 101 81.21 -32.68 -24.43
CA LYS A 101 81.22 -32.10 -25.78
C LYS A 101 80.43 -32.92 -26.80
N LYS A 102 80.19 -34.21 -26.55
CA LYS A 102 79.48 -35.10 -27.47
C LYS A 102 78.32 -35.79 -26.77
N ILE A 103 77.11 -35.57 -27.29
CA ILE A 103 75.91 -36.31 -26.85
C ILE A 103 76.00 -37.75 -27.34
N ILE A 104 75.95 -38.70 -26.41
CA ILE A 104 75.96 -40.14 -26.68
C ILE A 104 74.52 -40.60 -26.96
N THR A 105 73.60 -40.30 -26.06
CA THR A 105 72.18 -40.59 -26.22
C THR A 105 71.31 -39.76 -25.28
N TYR A 106 69.99 -39.82 -25.41
CA TYR A 106 69.03 -39.04 -24.62
C TYR A 106 67.66 -39.72 -24.51
N SER A 107 66.83 -39.26 -23.57
CA SER A 107 65.46 -39.75 -23.38
C SER A 107 64.58 -39.48 -24.61
N GLY A 108 63.85 -40.49 -25.08
CA GLY A 108 62.96 -40.33 -26.24
C GLY A 108 63.68 -40.14 -27.57
N LYS A 109 64.92 -40.62 -27.70
CA LYS A 109 65.70 -40.61 -28.96
C LYS A 109 64.96 -41.27 -30.12
N ASN A 110 64.25 -42.37 -29.85
CA ASN A 110 63.49 -43.12 -30.84
C ASN A 110 62.00 -42.69 -30.93
N SER A 111 61.61 -41.61 -30.25
CA SER A 111 60.23 -41.12 -30.28
C SER A 111 60.06 -40.04 -31.35
N SER A 112 59.05 -40.20 -32.21
CA SER A 112 58.62 -39.21 -33.21
C SER A 112 57.95 -37.98 -32.58
N ILE A 113 57.64 -38.02 -31.28
CA ILE A 113 57.01 -36.91 -30.57
C ILE A 113 58.08 -35.84 -30.29
N SER A 114 57.88 -34.66 -30.88
CA SER A 114 58.68 -33.47 -30.57
C SER A 114 58.29 -32.95 -29.17
N ARG A 115 59.29 -32.81 -28.29
CA ARG A 115 59.11 -32.31 -26.92
C ARG A 115 59.86 -30.98 -26.77
N PRO A 116 59.33 -29.99 -26.02
CA PRO A 116 59.93 -28.66 -25.94
C PRO A 116 61.39 -28.62 -25.46
N TRP A 117 61.77 -29.52 -24.54
CA TRP A 117 63.14 -29.58 -24.02
C TRP A 117 64.18 -30.07 -25.06
N LYS A 118 63.74 -30.72 -26.17
CA LYS A 118 64.66 -31.16 -27.23
C LYS A 118 65.37 -29.99 -27.93
N ALA A 119 64.87 -28.75 -27.78
CA ALA A 119 65.53 -27.54 -28.26
C ALA A 119 66.91 -27.26 -27.58
N TYR A 120 67.19 -27.95 -26.46
CA TYR A 120 68.44 -27.86 -25.71
C TYR A 120 69.40 -29.03 -25.98
N LEU A 121 69.16 -29.86 -27.02
CA LEU A 121 70.07 -30.94 -27.46
C LEU A 121 71.31 -30.39 -28.19
N ASP A 122 72.03 -29.51 -27.53
CA ASP A 122 73.26 -28.87 -27.99
C ASP A 122 74.22 -28.78 -26.79
N PRO A 123 75.44 -29.35 -26.88
CA PRO A 123 76.44 -29.32 -25.80
C PRO A 123 76.66 -27.94 -25.15
N GLU A 124 76.58 -26.86 -25.93
CA GLU A 124 76.75 -25.50 -25.38
C GLU A 124 75.57 -25.08 -24.51
N LYS A 125 74.35 -25.46 -24.87
CA LYS A 125 73.13 -25.17 -24.09
C LYS A 125 73.04 -26.05 -22.84
N LEU A 126 73.56 -27.27 -22.89
CA LEU A 126 73.57 -28.21 -21.76
C LEU A 126 74.41 -27.72 -20.58
N LYS A 127 75.40 -26.84 -20.80
CA LYS A 127 76.22 -26.25 -19.72
C LYS A 127 75.38 -25.50 -18.67
N ASN A 128 74.22 -24.99 -19.06
CA ASN A 128 73.30 -24.26 -18.18
C ASN A 128 72.32 -25.17 -17.45
N HIS A 129 72.45 -26.49 -17.61
CA HIS A 129 71.58 -27.48 -16.96
C HIS A 129 72.34 -28.29 -15.91
N PRO A 130 71.68 -28.68 -14.80
CA PRO A 130 72.30 -29.51 -13.79
C PRO A 130 72.66 -30.88 -14.36
N PHE A 131 73.78 -31.42 -13.91
CA PHE A 131 74.24 -32.75 -14.31
C PHE A 131 74.92 -33.47 -13.16
N ASP A 132 74.91 -34.80 -13.25
CA ASP A 132 75.74 -35.67 -12.41
C ASP A 132 76.82 -36.35 -13.26
N VAL A 133 77.94 -36.64 -12.61
CA VAL A 133 79.08 -37.31 -13.22
C VAL A 133 78.91 -38.83 -13.12
N LEU A 134 79.20 -39.53 -14.21
CA LEU A 134 79.23 -41.00 -14.24
C LEU A 134 80.67 -41.48 -14.08
N LEU A 135 80.90 -42.41 -13.17
CA LEU A 135 82.24 -42.83 -12.73
C LEU A 135 82.46 -44.34 -12.89
N ASP A 136 83.71 -44.73 -13.07
CA ASP A 136 84.19 -46.10 -12.92
C ASP A 136 85.24 -46.14 -11.78
N PRO A 137 84.93 -46.77 -10.61
CA PRO A 137 83.70 -47.50 -10.28
C PRO A 137 82.47 -46.58 -10.10
N PRO A 138 81.23 -47.13 -10.16
CA PRO A 138 79.99 -46.36 -10.01
C PRO A 138 79.93 -45.53 -8.71
N PRO A 139 79.37 -44.31 -8.75
CA PRO A 139 79.24 -43.45 -7.57
C PRO A 139 78.34 -44.10 -6.49
N LEU A 140 78.69 -43.87 -5.23
CA LEU A 140 78.00 -44.42 -4.05
C LEU A 140 77.04 -43.42 -3.40
N PHE A 141 77.34 -42.12 -3.51
CA PHE A 141 76.53 -41.06 -2.92
C PHE A 141 76.29 -39.92 -3.94
N PRO A 142 75.17 -39.20 -3.83
CA PRO A 142 74.92 -38.02 -4.66
C PRO A 142 75.85 -36.87 -4.27
N GLU A 143 76.45 -36.23 -5.26
CA GLU A 143 77.30 -35.04 -5.07
C GLU A 143 76.48 -33.75 -5.11
N ARG A 144 75.19 -33.82 -5.46
CA ARG A 144 74.28 -32.66 -5.54
C ARG A 144 72.87 -33.05 -5.10
N ILE A 145 72.19 -32.13 -4.41
CA ILE A 145 70.81 -32.29 -3.93
C ILE A 145 69.99 -31.03 -4.20
N TYR A 146 68.66 -31.17 -4.13
CA TYR A 146 67.74 -30.05 -4.08
C TYR A 146 67.15 -29.94 -2.67
N ASP A 147 67.40 -28.81 -2.00
CA ASP A 147 67.01 -28.61 -0.60
C ASP A 147 65.49 -28.40 -0.41
N ASP A 148 64.80 -27.94 -1.45
CA ASP A 148 63.35 -27.67 -1.44
C ASP A 148 62.73 -28.03 -2.81
N PRO A 149 61.49 -28.56 -2.87
CA PRO A 149 60.85 -28.90 -4.14
C PRO A 149 60.59 -27.70 -5.06
N HIS A 150 60.71 -26.45 -4.60
CA HIS A 150 60.52 -25.24 -5.39
C HIS A 150 61.80 -24.63 -5.92
N VAL A 151 62.99 -25.13 -5.55
CA VAL A 151 64.25 -24.60 -6.08
C VAL A 151 64.56 -25.16 -7.47
N THR A 152 65.16 -24.32 -8.32
CA THR A 152 65.56 -24.68 -9.68
C THR A 152 67.00 -25.17 -9.77
N GLU A 153 67.84 -24.80 -8.81
CA GLU A 153 69.27 -25.11 -8.74
C GLU A 153 69.56 -26.12 -7.64
N SER A 154 70.53 -27.01 -7.91
CA SER A 154 71.00 -27.99 -6.93
C SER A 154 72.22 -27.49 -6.20
N THR A 155 72.30 -27.78 -4.90
CA THR A 155 73.42 -27.47 -4.03
C THR A 155 74.38 -28.67 -3.97
N PRO A 156 75.71 -28.43 -3.96
CA PRO A 156 76.69 -29.51 -3.84
C PRO A 156 76.64 -30.13 -2.44
N THR A 157 76.72 -31.45 -2.35
CA THR A 157 76.93 -32.14 -1.08
C THR A 157 78.41 -32.09 -0.70
N LYS A 158 78.72 -32.35 0.57
CA LYS A 158 80.11 -32.46 1.06
C LYS A 158 80.74 -33.83 0.74
N LEU A 159 80.04 -34.70 0.00
CA LEU A 159 80.48 -36.05 -0.34
C LEU A 159 81.15 -36.04 -1.71
N ILE A 160 82.25 -36.79 -1.85
CA ILE A 160 83.03 -36.85 -3.10
C ILE A 160 83.19 -38.33 -3.47
N ASN A 161 82.85 -38.68 -4.70
CA ASN A 161 83.10 -40.01 -5.25
C ASN A 161 84.45 -40.04 -5.97
N ASN A 162 85.20 -41.13 -5.81
CA ASN A 162 86.47 -41.33 -6.51
C ASN A 162 86.27 -42.28 -7.69
N GLY A 163 86.79 -41.93 -8.86
CA GLY A 163 86.74 -42.79 -10.04
C GLY A 163 87.10 -42.07 -11.34
N ARG A 164 87.26 -42.84 -12.42
CA ARG A 164 87.44 -42.28 -13.75
C ARG A 164 86.10 -41.79 -14.28
N ILE A 165 86.04 -40.55 -14.76
CA ILE A 165 84.85 -40.02 -15.44
C ILE A 165 84.63 -40.74 -16.76
N ILE A 166 83.49 -41.41 -16.88
CA ILE A 166 83.07 -42.16 -18.08
C ILE A 166 81.91 -41.49 -18.83
N GLY A 167 81.25 -40.49 -18.23
CA GLY A 167 80.21 -39.69 -18.88
C GLY A 167 79.59 -38.66 -17.95
N ARG A 168 78.60 -37.92 -18.46
CA ARG A 168 77.78 -36.99 -17.66
C ARG A 168 76.32 -37.13 -18.04
N ILE A 169 75.43 -37.07 -17.05
CA ILE A 169 73.98 -37.12 -17.26
C ILE A 169 73.36 -35.77 -16.89
N TYR A 170 72.80 -35.08 -17.88
CA TYR A 170 72.15 -33.78 -17.70
C TYR A 170 70.64 -33.93 -17.52
N TYR A 171 70.07 -33.13 -16.62
CA TYR A 171 68.64 -33.01 -16.38
C TYR A 171 68.10 -31.71 -16.99
N VAL A 172 67.33 -31.83 -18.07
CA VAL A 172 66.82 -30.69 -18.85
C VAL A 172 65.32 -30.51 -18.57
N ARG A 173 64.97 -29.41 -17.90
CA ARG A 173 63.56 -29.08 -17.60
C ARG A 173 62.78 -28.74 -18.86
N ILE A 174 61.45 -28.89 -18.78
CA ILE A 174 60.57 -28.32 -19.80
C ILE A 174 60.58 -26.79 -19.62
N PRO A 175 60.78 -26.00 -20.69
CA PRO A 175 60.69 -24.54 -20.61
C PRO A 175 59.27 -24.12 -20.21
N LYS A 176 59.17 -23.19 -19.25
CA LYS A 176 57.90 -22.54 -18.88
C LYS A 176 57.34 -21.84 -20.11
N ARG A 177 56.07 -22.08 -20.43
CA ARG A 177 55.36 -21.30 -21.45
C ARG A 177 54.97 -19.96 -20.87
N THR A 178 54.93 -18.91 -21.68
CA THR A 178 54.37 -17.65 -21.19
C THR A 178 52.86 -17.75 -21.09
N PHE A 179 52.25 -16.98 -20.18
CA PHE A 179 50.79 -16.88 -20.08
C PHE A 179 50.15 -16.56 -21.44
N LYS A 180 50.78 -15.67 -22.22
CA LYS A 180 50.33 -15.31 -23.58
C LYS A 180 50.28 -16.52 -24.50
N ASP A 181 51.30 -17.37 -24.49
CA ASP A 181 51.36 -18.55 -25.36
C ASP A 181 50.29 -19.58 -24.97
N ASP A 182 50.02 -19.73 -23.67
CA ASP A 182 48.98 -20.61 -23.16
C ASP A 182 47.58 -20.09 -23.52
N ILE A 183 47.34 -18.78 -23.47
CA ILE A 183 46.08 -18.17 -23.93
C ILE A 183 45.91 -18.32 -25.45
N ILE A 184 46.95 -18.08 -26.25
CA ILE A 184 46.87 -18.27 -27.72
C ILE A 184 46.55 -19.73 -28.06
N LYS A 185 47.20 -20.66 -27.36
CA LYS A 185 46.93 -22.09 -27.55
C LYS A 185 45.51 -22.46 -27.13
N TRP A 186 45.04 -21.93 -26.01
CA TRP A 186 43.66 -22.10 -25.57
C TRP A 186 42.67 -21.56 -26.61
N ILE A 187 42.87 -20.36 -27.15
CA ILE A 187 42.02 -19.78 -28.22
C ILE A 187 42.02 -20.68 -29.47
N SER A 188 43.17 -21.24 -29.83
CA SER A 188 43.27 -22.12 -31.00
C SER A 188 42.55 -23.47 -30.82
N ASN A 189 42.41 -23.96 -29.59
CA ASN A 189 41.72 -25.21 -29.28
C ASN A 189 41.12 -25.18 -27.85
N PRO A 190 39.96 -24.52 -27.67
CA PRO A 190 39.40 -24.27 -26.34
C PRO A 190 38.76 -25.51 -25.70
N PHE A 191 38.52 -26.57 -26.47
CA PHE A 191 37.91 -27.82 -26.02
C PHE A 191 38.93 -28.95 -25.86
N SER A 192 40.21 -28.61 -25.70
CA SER A 192 41.26 -29.60 -25.44
C SER A 192 41.09 -30.24 -24.06
N SER A 193 41.26 -31.55 -23.97
CA SER A 193 41.20 -32.33 -22.71
C SER A 193 42.43 -32.15 -21.79
N SER A 194 43.29 -31.16 -22.04
CA SER A 194 44.37 -30.86 -21.09
C SER A 194 43.80 -30.11 -19.89
N GLY A 195 44.03 -30.58 -18.67
CA GLY A 195 43.36 -30.07 -17.46
C GLY A 195 43.49 -28.55 -17.20
N TRP A 196 44.55 -27.90 -17.69
CA TRP A 196 44.70 -26.44 -17.57
C TRP A 196 43.85 -25.67 -18.61
N ILE A 197 43.58 -26.24 -19.79
CA ILE A 197 42.68 -25.65 -20.81
C ILE A 197 41.22 -25.75 -20.35
N GLU A 198 40.84 -26.88 -19.76
CA GLU A 198 39.50 -27.10 -19.22
C GLU A 198 39.14 -26.09 -18.13
N SER A 199 40.10 -25.77 -17.25
CA SER A 199 39.95 -24.78 -16.19
C SER A 199 39.63 -23.36 -16.73
N TYR A 200 40.23 -22.97 -17.87
CA TYR A 200 39.92 -21.69 -18.52
C TYR A 200 38.52 -21.67 -19.15
N LEU A 201 38.11 -22.79 -19.77
CA LEU A 201 36.79 -22.91 -20.40
C LEU A 201 35.66 -22.78 -19.36
N VAL A 202 35.77 -23.49 -18.22
CA VAL A 202 34.79 -23.43 -17.13
C VAL A 202 34.65 -22.01 -16.59
N THR A 203 35.76 -21.30 -16.40
CA THR A 203 35.77 -19.93 -15.88
C THR A 203 35.02 -18.97 -16.82
N ILE A 204 35.19 -19.12 -18.14
CA ILE A 204 34.53 -18.26 -19.12
C ILE A 204 33.05 -18.57 -19.24
N ILE A 205 32.65 -19.84 -19.20
CA ILE A 205 31.23 -20.23 -19.21
C ILE A 205 30.51 -19.66 -17.99
N ALA A 206 31.10 -19.77 -16.80
CA ALA A 206 30.53 -19.23 -15.57
C ALA A 206 30.29 -17.71 -15.67
N ILE A 207 31.26 -16.98 -16.24
CA ILE A 207 31.14 -15.54 -16.49
C ILE A 207 29.96 -15.24 -17.44
N ILE A 208 29.83 -15.96 -18.55
CA ILE A 208 28.75 -15.74 -19.53
C ILE A 208 27.38 -15.97 -18.89
N ILE A 209 27.23 -17.03 -18.08
CA ILE A 209 25.97 -17.34 -17.38
C ILE A 209 25.57 -16.20 -16.44
N VAL A 210 26.50 -15.68 -15.65
CA VAL A 210 26.24 -14.56 -14.73
C VAL A 210 25.77 -13.32 -15.50
N ILE A 211 26.39 -13.01 -16.64
CA ILE A 211 25.97 -11.89 -17.50
C ILE A 211 24.53 -12.07 -17.99
N ILE A 212 24.16 -13.28 -18.41
CA ILE A 212 22.80 -13.58 -18.90
C ILE A 212 21.78 -13.41 -17.77
N LEU A 213 22.05 -13.94 -16.58
CA LEU A 213 21.15 -13.87 -15.42
C LEU A 213 20.88 -12.41 -14.99
N ILE A 214 21.93 -11.58 -14.90
CA ILE A 214 21.79 -10.16 -14.52
C ILE A 214 20.91 -9.39 -15.53
N ASN A 215 21.01 -9.73 -16.82
CA ASN A 215 20.19 -9.07 -17.85
C ASN A 215 18.73 -9.51 -17.79
N LEU A 216 18.46 -10.80 -17.55
CA LEU A 216 17.09 -11.33 -17.42
C LEU A 216 16.36 -10.77 -16.20
N GLU A 217 17.01 -10.70 -15.04
CA GLU A 217 16.39 -10.16 -13.83
C GLU A 217 15.92 -8.71 -14.04
N ARG A 218 16.73 -7.90 -14.72
CA ARG A 218 16.38 -6.50 -15.00
C ARG A 218 15.22 -6.34 -15.98
N THR A 219 15.10 -7.19 -16.98
CA THR A 219 13.94 -7.12 -17.90
C THR A 219 12.65 -7.42 -17.14
N PHE A 220 12.65 -8.42 -16.26
CA PHE A 220 11.49 -8.73 -15.42
C PHE A 220 11.13 -7.59 -14.46
N VAL A 221 12.13 -6.95 -13.84
CA VAL A 221 11.90 -5.79 -12.95
C VAL A 221 11.28 -4.62 -13.72
N GLN A 222 11.75 -4.33 -14.93
CA GLN A 222 11.21 -3.25 -15.76
C GLN A 222 9.77 -3.51 -16.19
N GLU A 223 9.44 -4.74 -16.60
CA GLU A 223 8.07 -5.12 -16.95
C GLU A 223 7.13 -4.98 -15.76
N ARG A 224 7.57 -5.42 -14.57
CA ARG A 224 6.81 -5.29 -13.33
C ARG A 224 6.57 -3.83 -12.94
N GLU A 225 7.57 -2.96 -13.08
CA GLU A 225 7.41 -1.52 -12.83
C GLU A 225 6.43 -0.86 -13.81
N GLN A 226 6.44 -1.27 -15.09
CA GLN A 226 5.50 -0.75 -16.08
C GLN A 226 4.07 -1.20 -15.78
N GLN A 227 3.88 -2.47 -15.42
CA GLN A 227 2.57 -2.99 -14.98
C GLN A 227 2.07 -2.22 -13.75
N LEU A 228 2.90 -2.04 -12.73
CA LEU A 228 2.54 -1.27 -11.53
C LEU A 228 2.15 0.18 -11.83
N LYS A 229 2.82 0.83 -12.79
CA LYS A 229 2.47 2.20 -13.23
C LYS A 229 1.13 2.23 -13.95
N GLU A 230 0.87 1.27 -14.82
CA GLU A 230 -0.39 1.18 -15.55
C GLU A 230 -1.55 0.85 -14.60
N ASP A 231 -1.36 -0.08 -13.67
CA ASP A 231 -2.34 -0.43 -12.65
C ASP A 231 -2.64 0.75 -11.74
N ASN A 232 -1.62 1.48 -11.28
CA ASN A 232 -1.82 2.71 -10.49
C ASN A 232 -2.58 3.78 -11.29
N ARG A 233 -2.26 3.95 -12.59
CA ARG A 233 -2.98 4.89 -13.44
C ARG A 233 -4.44 4.47 -13.61
N ARG A 234 -4.72 3.18 -13.81
CA ARG A 234 -6.09 2.65 -13.88
C ARG A 234 -6.84 2.84 -12.57
N LEU A 235 -6.21 2.57 -11.43
CA LEU A 235 -6.76 2.84 -10.11
C LEU A 235 -7.09 4.32 -9.91
N GLN A 236 -6.21 5.22 -10.34
CA GLN A 236 -6.48 6.66 -10.27
C GLN A 236 -7.67 7.08 -11.14
N ILE A 237 -7.80 6.51 -12.35
CA ILE A 237 -8.94 6.77 -13.23
C ILE A 237 -10.23 6.21 -12.62
N ASP A 238 -10.24 4.96 -12.13
CA ASP A 238 -11.40 4.33 -11.48
C ASP A 238 -11.82 5.08 -10.21
N LEU A 239 -10.86 5.54 -9.41
CA LEU A 239 -11.12 6.40 -8.25
C LEU A 239 -11.72 7.74 -8.66
N ALA A 240 -11.17 8.40 -9.68
CA ALA A 240 -11.68 9.67 -10.18
C ALA A 240 -13.11 9.52 -10.74
N GLU A 241 -13.37 8.46 -11.50
CA GLU A 241 -14.70 8.16 -12.05
C GLU A 241 -15.71 7.85 -10.93
N LYS A 242 -15.31 7.09 -9.91
CA LYS A 242 -16.15 6.85 -8.72
C LYS A 242 -16.43 8.11 -7.92
N ILE A 243 -15.43 8.99 -7.77
CA ILE A 243 -15.60 10.28 -7.08
C ILE A 243 -16.58 11.15 -7.88
N GLN A 244 -16.38 11.30 -9.19
CA GLN A 244 -17.26 12.09 -10.05
C GLN A 244 -18.68 11.52 -10.09
N GLY A 245 -18.82 10.19 -10.14
CA GLY A 245 -20.11 9.51 -10.06
C GLY A 245 -20.84 9.79 -8.74
N ARG A 246 -20.11 9.77 -7.61
CA ARG A 246 -20.69 10.12 -6.30
C ARG A 246 -21.02 11.60 -6.16
N GLU A 247 -20.20 12.49 -6.70
CA GLU A 247 -20.48 13.94 -6.72
C GLU A 247 -21.74 14.25 -7.54
N LEU A 248 -21.89 13.62 -8.70
CA LEU A 248 -23.10 13.76 -9.52
C LEU A 248 -24.34 13.22 -8.78
N GLN A 249 -24.20 12.07 -8.11
CA GLN A 249 -25.28 11.48 -7.33
C GLN A 249 -25.66 12.36 -6.14
N GLN A 250 -24.68 12.98 -5.47
CA GLN A 250 -24.92 13.94 -4.39
C GLN A 250 -25.63 15.19 -4.90
N ALA A 251 -25.19 15.75 -6.03
CA ALA A 251 -25.84 16.91 -6.64
C ALA A 251 -27.29 16.60 -7.05
N GLN A 252 -27.56 15.38 -7.52
CA GLN A 252 -28.91 14.93 -7.84
C GLN A 252 -29.78 14.80 -6.59
N ILE A 253 -29.25 14.25 -5.49
CA ILE A 253 -29.93 14.19 -4.20
C ILE A 253 -30.23 15.60 -3.67
N ASP A 254 -29.27 16.52 -3.75
CA ASP A 254 -29.44 17.90 -3.28
C ASP A 254 -30.48 18.65 -4.12
N SER A 255 -30.50 18.43 -5.43
CA SER A 255 -31.53 18.97 -6.32
C SER A 255 -32.92 18.42 -6.00
N GLN A 256 -33.04 17.10 -5.80
CA GLN A 256 -34.29 16.46 -5.41
C GLN A 256 -34.77 16.99 -4.06
N ARG A 257 -33.86 17.17 -3.10
CA ARG A 257 -34.15 17.75 -1.79
C ARG A 257 -34.70 19.18 -1.93
N SER A 258 -34.06 20.02 -2.72
CA SER A 258 -34.52 21.40 -2.93
C SER A 258 -35.91 21.46 -3.58
N GLN A 259 -36.22 20.54 -4.51
CA GLN A 259 -37.55 20.43 -5.12
C GLN A 259 -38.59 19.99 -4.08
N PHE A 260 -38.29 18.93 -3.32
CA PHE A 260 -39.17 18.45 -2.25
C PHE A 260 -39.42 19.51 -1.16
N GLU A 261 -38.40 20.29 -0.80
CA GLU A 261 -38.53 21.34 0.21
C GLU A 261 -39.44 22.48 -0.30
N GLN A 262 -39.33 22.84 -1.59
CA GLN A 262 -40.27 23.77 -2.23
C GLN A 262 -41.70 23.22 -2.28
N GLU A 263 -41.89 21.97 -2.72
CA GLU A 263 -43.20 21.33 -2.79
C GLU A 263 -43.84 21.21 -1.38
N SER A 264 -43.07 20.83 -0.36
CA SER A 264 -43.54 20.76 1.02
C SER A 264 -43.97 22.13 1.54
N GLN A 265 -43.21 23.18 1.22
CA GLN A 265 -43.55 24.53 1.64
C GLN A 265 -44.79 25.08 0.91
N GLU A 266 -44.95 24.77 -0.37
CA GLU A 266 -46.15 25.08 -1.13
C GLU A 266 -47.37 24.34 -0.57
N LEU A 267 -47.24 23.04 -0.28
CA LEU A 267 -48.28 22.23 0.35
C LEU A 267 -48.66 22.77 1.72
N ARG A 268 -47.70 23.12 2.59
CA ARG A 268 -47.97 23.74 3.90
C ARG A 268 -48.74 25.04 3.77
N ASN A 269 -48.38 25.89 2.81
CA ASN A 269 -49.11 27.13 2.55
C ASN A 269 -50.54 26.83 2.08
N ARG A 270 -50.72 25.85 1.21
CA ARG A 270 -52.02 25.44 0.70
C ARG A 270 -52.91 24.84 1.80
N ILE A 271 -52.33 24.06 2.71
CA ILE A 271 -52.99 23.53 3.90
C ILE A 271 -53.43 24.67 4.82
N ASN A 272 -52.58 25.66 5.07
CA ASN A 272 -52.93 26.80 5.90
C ASN A 272 -54.10 27.61 5.32
N VAL A 273 -54.09 27.86 4.01
CA VAL A 273 -55.19 28.54 3.32
C VAL A 273 -56.47 27.71 3.38
N LEU A 274 -56.39 26.40 3.12
CA LEU A 274 -57.54 25.51 3.21
C LEU A 274 -58.12 25.47 4.62
N ASN A 275 -57.29 25.34 5.65
CA ASN A 275 -57.74 25.35 7.06
C ASN A 275 -58.45 26.66 7.42
N GLN A 276 -57.95 27.80 6.94
CA GLN A 276 -58.63 29.09 7.13
C GLN A 276 -59.98 29.11 6.43
N SER A 277 -60.07 28.66 5.17
CA SER A 277 -61.33 28.59 4.44
C SER A 277 -62.34 27.63 5.10
N ILE A 278 -61.88 26.49 5.61
CA ILE A 278 -62.70 25.53 6.33
C ILE A 278 -63.29 26.16 7.60
N HIS A 279 -62.46 26.82 8.42
CA HIS A 279 -62.94 27.51 9.62
C HIS A 279 -63.96 28.60 9.28
N GLN A 280 -63.72 29.34 8.20
CA GLN A 280 -64.62 30.42 7.77
C GLN A 280 -65.98 29.86 7.34
N LEU A 281 -65.97 28.81 6.51
CA LEU A 281 -67.17 28.13 6.02
C LEU A 281 -67.96 27.49 7.16
N GLN A 282 -67.28 26.85 8.13
CA GLN A 282 -67.93 26.26 9.31
C GLN A 282 -68.64 27.33 10.15
N SER A 283 -67.99 28.48 10.42
CA SER A 283 -68.66 29.53 11.21
C SER A 283 -69.82 30.17 10.44
N GLU A 284 -69.72 30.28 9.11
CA GLU A 284 -70.80 30.84 8.30
C GLU A 284 -71.99 29.86 8.20
N SER A 285 -71.73 28.55 8.09
CA SER A 285 -72.79 27.53 8.09
C SER A 285 -73.50 27.47 9.44
N GLU A 286 -72.77 27.42 10.56
CA GLU A 286 -73.35 27.39 11.91
C GLU A 286 -74.26 28.61 12.18
N ASN A 287 -73.80 29.81 11.81
CA ASN A 287 -74.58 31.03 11.99
C ASN A 287 -75.87 31.04 11.16
N ARG A 288 -75.80 30.63 9.89
CA ARG A 288 -76.99 30.57 9.00
C ARG A 288 -77.96 29.47 9.43
N LEU A 289 -77.47 28.31 9.87
CA LEU A 289 -78.31 27.22 10.34
C LEU A 289 -79.09 27.65 11.61
N SER A 290 -78.40 28.33 12.54
CA SER A 290 -79.02 28.91 13.73
C SER A 290 -80.12 29.93 13.39
N GLU A 291 -79.87 30.79 12.40
CA GLU A 291 -80.87 31.78 11.94
C GLU A 291 -82.10 31.12 11.30
N LEU A 292 -81.90 30.09 10.46
CA LEU A 292 -82.98 29.32 9.84
C LEU A 292 -83.80 28.54 10.88
N GLN A 293 -83.14 27.89 11.84
CA GLN A 293 -83.83 27.19 12.95
C GLN A 293 -84.68 28.16 13.78
N LYS A 294 -84.15 29.36 14.06
CA LYS A 294 -84.90 30.40 14.78
C LYS A 294 -86.10 30.90 13.98
N ARG A 295 -85.96 31.09 12.66
CA ARG A 295 -87.08 31.42 11.78
C ARG A 295 -88.13 30.31 11.76
N LEU A 296 -87.73 29.07 11.60
CA LEU A 296 -88.65 27.92 11.60
C LEU A 296 -89.44 27.86 12.91
N SER A 297 -88.77 27.99 14.05
CA SER A 297 -89.41 27.97 15.37
C SER A 297 -90.40 29.13 15.55
N ASN A 298 -90.06 30.34 15.11
CA ASN A 298 -90.98 31.49 15.14
C ASN A 298 -92.20 31.27 14.23
N THR A 299 -91.99 30.80 12.99
CA THR A 299 -93.09 30.52 12.05
C THR A 299 -94.02 29.42 12.56
N GLN A 300 -93.48 28.37 13.18
CA GLN A 300 -94.28 27.32 13.82
C GLN A 300 -95.13 27.86 14.98
N LEU A 301 -94.56 28.77 15.78
CA LEU A 301 -95.29 29.42 16.86
C LEU A 301 -96.43 30.32 16.31
N GLU A 302 -96.18 31.07 15.24
CA GLU A 302 -97.18 31.92 14.58
C GLU A 302 -98.30 31.09 13.92
N SER A 303 -97.95 29.97 13.28
CA SER A 303 -98.93 28.99 12.76
C SER A 303 -99.79 28.40 13.88
N GLN A 304 -99.18 28.01 15.01
CA GLN A 304 -99.95 27.50 16.15
C GLN A 304 -100.92 28.54 16.71
N GLN A 305 -100.49 29.80 16.84
CA GLN A 305 -101.37 30.89 17.26
C GLN A 305 -102.51 31.15 16.26
N ASN A 306 -102.24 30.99 14.96
CA ASN A 306 -103.22 31.14 13.89
C ASN A 306 -104.26 30.00 13.91
N LEU A 307 -103.83 28.75 14.14
CA LEU A 307 -104.71 27.60 14.38
C LEU A 307 -105.61 27.80 15.61
N ASP A 308 -105.04 28.26 16.72
CA ASP A 308 -105.80 28.56 17.94
C ASP A 308 -106.84 29.68 17.70
N GLN A 309 -106.55 30.64 16.81
CA GLN A 309 -107.50 31.68 16.40
C GLN A 309 -108.60 31.12 15.50
N GLN A 310 -108.28 30.28 14.51
CA GLN A 310 -109.28 29.62 13.67
C GLN A 310 -110.30 28.86 14.52
N GLN A 311 -109.83 28.09 15.50
CA GLN A 311 -110.71 27.31 16.37
C GLN A 311 -111.68 28.19 17.16
N LYS A 312 -111.22 29.35 17.67
CA LYS A 312 -112.10 30.34 18.32
C LYS A 312 -113.15 30.90 17.38
N TYR A 313 -112.82 31.14 16.11
CA TYR A 313 -113.79 31.61 15.11
C TYR A 313 -114.77 30.52 14.68
N GLU A 314 -114.34 29.28 14.55
CA GLU A 314 -115.22 28.13 14.31
C GLU A 314 -116.22 27.94 15.46
N ASP A 315 -115.75 27.97 16.71
CA ASP A 315 -116.61 27.90 17.90
C ASP A 315 -117.62 29.07 17.92
N ARG A 316 -117.17 30.27 17.56
CA ARG A 316 -118.04 31.46 17.46
C ARG A 316 -119.08 31.33 16.34
N ILE A 317 -118.71 30.82 15.17
CA ILE A 317 -119.64 30.56 14.06
C ILE A 317 -120.67 29.50 14.47
N GLN A 318 -120.26 28.41 15.14
CA GLN A 318 -121.17 27.39 15.64
C GLN A 318 -122.16 27.97 16.66
N LEU A 319 -121.67 28.78 17.61
CA LEU A 319 -122.50 29.44 18.62
C LEU A 319 -123.52 30.41 17.98
N LEU A 320 -123.06 31.27 17.06
CA LEU A 320 -123.93 32.22 16.34
C LEU A 320 -124.96 31.50 15.46
N THR A 321 -124.57 30.39 14.82
CA THR A 321 -125.48 29.57 14.00
C THR A 321 -126.57 28.92 14.87
N ARG A 322 -126.22 28.47 16.08
CA ARG A 322 -127.19 27.95 17.05
C ARG A 322 -128.18 29.04 17.49
N GLN A 323 -127.68 30.23 17.80
CA GLN A 323 -128.52 31.38 18.15
C GLN A 323 -129.45 31.81 17.00
N LEU A 324 -128.97 31.76 15.76
CA LEU A 324 -129.76 32.06 14.56
C LEU A 324 -130.94 31.09 14.37
N ASN A 325 -130.74 29.81 14.66
CA ASN A 325 -131.79 28.79 14.56
C ASN A 325 -132.89 28.94 15.64
N GLU A 326 -132.63 29.68 16.72
CA GLU A 326 -133.53 29.85 17.86
C GLU A 326 -134.40 31.13 17.77
N GLN A 327 -134.21 32.02 16.79
CA GLN A 327 -134.90 33.33 16.72
C GLN A 327 -135.87 33.50 15.54
N LYS A 328 -136.99 34.22 15.77
CA LYS A 328 -137.99 34.62 14.74
C LYS A 328 -137.95 36.13 14.45
N ASP A 329 -137.46 36.45 13.25
CA ASP A 329 -137.88 37.53 12.35
C ASP A 329 -137.52 39.00 12.60
N ASN A 330 -136.50 39.36 13.39
CA ASN A 330 -135.82 40.68 13.19
C ASN A 330 -134.35 40.73 13.62
N GLN A 331 -133.91 39.93 14.61
CA GLN A 331 -132.48 39.77 14.95
C GLN A 331 -131.74 38.76 14.03
N SER A 332 -132.47 38.12 13.10
CA SER A 332 -131.95 37.11 12.16
C SER A 332 -130.96 37.71 11.15
N GLU A 333 -131.19 38.92 10.65
CA GLU A 333 -130.32 39.55 9.65
C GLU A 333 -128.99 40.04 10.24
N GLU A 334 -128.99 40.52 11.49
CA GLU A 334 -127.77 40.94 12.18
C GLU A 334 -126.88 39.74 12.54
N LEU A 335 -127.48 38.63 13.01
CA LEU A 335 -126.77 37.37 13.24
C LEU A 335 -126.21 36.79 11.94
N LYS A 336 -126.95 36.84 10.82
CA LYS A 336 -126.44 36.44 9.49
C LYS A 336 -125.24 37.29 9.07
N HIS A 337 -125.28 38.59 9.29
CA HIS A 337 -124.15 39.47 8.99
C HIS A 337 -122.91 39.12 9.83
N GLN A 338 -123.07 38.88 11.13
CA GLN A 338 -121.95 38.49 12.01
C GLN A 338 -121.37 37.11 11.67
N ILE A 339 -122.21 36.15 11.26
CA ILE A 339 -121.77 34.83 10.78
C ILE A 339 -120.96 35.00 9.48
N SER A 340 -121.45 35.80 8.53
CA SER A 340 -120.75 36.08 7.27
C SER A 340 -119.38 36.75 7.50
N GLN A 341 -119.31 37.72 8.42
CA GLN A 341 -118.06 38.37 8.78
C GLN A 341 -117.08 37.39 9.46
N ALA A 342 -117.55 36.57 10.40
CA ALA A 342 -116.73 35.56 11.05
C ALA A 342 -116.25 34.48 10.07
N GLN A 343 -117.08 34.09 9.10
CA GLN A 343 -116.70 33.16 8.02
C GLN A 343 -115.65 33.78 7.09
N PHE A 344 -115.76 35.07 6.77
CA PHE A 344 -114.76 35.78 6.00
C PHE A 344 -113.41 35.84 6.74
N GLU A 345 -113.44 36.15 8.04
CA GLU A 345 -112.24 36.14 8.89
C GLU A 345 -111.63 34.74 9.01
N LEU A 346 -112.45 33.69 9.20
CA LEU A 346 -111.99 32.29 9.23
C LEU A 346 -111.33 31.88 7.90
N ASN A 347 -111.94 32.21 6.76
CA ASN A 347 -111.38 31.91 5.45
C ASN A 347 -110.05 32.64 5.22
N SER A 348 -109.93 33.88 5.70
CA SER A 348 -108.67 34.63 5.65
C SER A 348 -107.56 34.00 6.51
N LEU A 349 -107.92 33.43 7.67
CA LEU A 349 -106.99 32.70 8.55
C LEU A 349 -106.62 31.34 7.96
N GLN A 350 -107.52 30.65 7.26
CA GLN A 350 -107.25 29.39 6.53
C GLN A 350 -106.25 29.62 5.41
N ILE A 351 -106.42 30.68 4.62
CA ILE A 351 -105.46 31.08 3.58
C ILE A 351 -104.07 31.36 4.20
N ARG A 352 -104.03 32.02 5.37
CA ARG A 352 -102.77 32.28 6.08
C ARG A 352 -102.12 31.01 6.61
N GLU A 353 -102.92 30.04 7.04
CA GLU A 353 -102.40 28.74 7.51
C GLU A 353 -101.80 27.94 6.36
N ASP A 354 -102.44 27.93 5.20
CA ASP A 354 -101.87 27.33 3.99
C ASP A 354 -100.53 27.99 3.61
N GLN A 355 -100.42 29.32 3.76
CA GLN A 355 -99.16 30.05 3.57
C GLN A 355 -98.09 29.65 4.59
N TYR A 356 -98.42 29.54 5.89
CA TYR A 356 -97.47 29.10 6.91
C TYR A 356 -97.03 27.65 6.68
N ARG A 357 -97.94 26.77 6.28
CA ARG A 357 -97.63 25.37 6.00
C ARG A 357 -96.68 25.23 4.80
N GLN A 358 -96.88 26.03 3.75
CA GLN A 358 -95.93 26.12 2.65
C GLN A 358 -94.57 26.65 3.10
N LEU A 359 -94.55 27.71 3.91
CA LEU A 359 -93.31 28.32 4.41
C LEU A 359 -92.52 27.38 5.33
N VAL A 360 -93.18 26.63 6.20
CA VAL A 360 -92.56 25.61 7.05
C VAL A 360 -91.94 24.49 6.21
N ASN A 361 -92.65 24.01 5.19
CA ASN A 361 -92.11 23.00 4.29
C ASN A 361 -90.87 23.52 3.52
N ASP A 362 -90.91 24.76 3.03
CA ASP A 362 -89.78 25.38 2.33
C ASP A 362 -88.57 25.58 3.26
N LEU A 363 -88.78 26.09 4.48
CA LEU A 363 -87.73 26.26 5.48
C LEU A 363 -87.13 24.90 5.90
N GLN A 364 -87.96 23.87 6.11
CA GLN A 364 -87.48 22.53 6.44
C GLN A 364 -86.67 21.91 5.30
N GLN A 365 -87.10 22.12 4.05
CA GLN A 365 -86.36 21.66 2.88
C GLN A 365 -85.01 22.38 2.76
N GLN A 366 -84.96 23.70 3.01
CA GLN A 366 -83.71 24.47 3.01
C GLN A 366 -82.76 24.00 4.12
N ILE A 367 -83.26 23.68 5.31
CA ILE A 367 -82.44 23.13 6.41
C ILE A 367 -81.85 21.77 6.01
N ASN A 368 -82.68 20.84 5.50
CA ASN A 368 -82.19 19.52 5.10
C ASN A 368 -81.13 19.61 3.99
N GLN A 369 -81.34 20.49 3.00
CA GLN A 369 -80.34 20.73 1.94
C GLN A 369 -79.04 21.29 2.49
N LYS A 370 -79.09 22.11 3.55
CA LYS A 370 -77.91 22.68 4.19
C LYS A 370 -77.15 21.65 5.02
N ASP A 371 -77.86 20.80 5.75
CA ASP A 371 -77.26 19.68 6.49
C ASP A 371 -76.52 18.72 5.55
N ASP A 372 -77.12 18.37 4.39
CA ASP A 372 -76.47 17.54 3.38
C ASP A 372 -75.19 18.20 2.84
N GLN A 373 -75.25 19.52 2.60
CA GLN A 373 -74.11 20.30 2.13
C GLN A 373 -72.97 20.34 3.17
N GLU A 374 -73.32 20.44 4.45
CA GLU A 374 -72.36 20.42 5.55
C GLU A 374 -71.68 19.06 5.69
N GLN A 375 -72.44 17.96 5.59
CA GLN A 375 -71.87 16.61 5.60
C GLN A 375 -70.88 16.40 4.45
N GLN A 376 -71.19 16.90 3.27
CA GLN A 376 -70.31 16.81 2.11
C GLN A 376 -69.02 17.63 2.31
N LEU A 377 -69.12 18.83 2.89
CA LEU A 377 -67.96 19.64 3.27
C LEU A 377 -67.10 18.94 4.33
N GLN A 378 -67.70 18.38 5.38
CA GLN A 378 -66.98 17.63 6.42
C GLN A 378 -66.24 16.41 5.84
N SER A 379 -66.83 15.73 4.85
CA SER A 379 -66.15 14.65 4.12
C SER A 379 -64.89 15.16 3.43
N GLN A 380 -64.99 16.26 2.68
CA GLN A 380 -63.84 16.85 1.97
C GLN A 380 -62.73 17.30 2.92
N VAL A 381 -63.10 17.88 4.07
CA VAL A 381 -62.15 18.24 5.13
C VAL A 381 -61.39 17.01 5.62
N ARG A 382 -62.10 15.91 5.87
CA ARG A 382 -61.50 14.66 6.36
C ARG A 382 -60.53 14.06 5.35
N ASP A 383 -60.87 14.08 4.07
CA ASP A 383 -60.00 13.59 2.98
C ASP A 383 -58.73 14.45 2.83
N LEU A 384 -58.87 15.77 2.96
CA LEU A 384 -57.72 16.68 2.98
C LEU A 384 -56.83 16.41 4.21
N GLN A 385 -57.42 16.23 5.40
CA GLN A 385 -56.69 15.91 6.62
C GLN A 385 -55.84 14.64 6.48
N ASN A 386 -56.43 13.59 5.87
CA ASN A 386 -55.73 12.33 5.60
C ASN A 386 -54.56 12.51 4.63
N SER A 387 -54.74 13.36 3.61
CA SER A 387 -53.68 13.70 2.65
C SER A 387 -52.52 14.42 3.36
N VAL A 388 -52.81 15.35 4.27
CA VAL A 388 -51.77 16.04 5.08
C VAL A 388 -50.95 15.07 5.92
N ASN A 389 -51.62 14.13 6.59
CA ASN A 389 -50.94 13.14 7.43
C ASN A 389 -49.98 12.28 6.59
N THR A 390 -50.41 11.85 5.41
CA THR A 390 -49.58 11.07 4.47
C THR A 390 -48.31 11.84 4.09
N TYR A 391 -48.43 13.13 3.75
CA TYR A 391 -47.26 13.96 3.39
C TYR A 391 -46.30 14.18 4.58
N GLN A 392 -46.81 14.33 5.79
CA GLN A 392 -45.97 14.46 6.98
C GLN A 392 -45.17 13.19 7.30
N GLU A 393 -45.76 12.01 7.06
CA GLU A 393 -45.05 10.74 7.21
C GLU A 393 -43.94 10.58 6.16
N GLU A 394 -44.20 11.00 4.92
CA GLU A 394 -43.21 10.97 3.86
C GLU A 394 -42.04 11.94 4.12
N GLU A 395 -42.31 13.15 4.64
CA GLU A 395 -41.29 14.10 5.08
C GLU A 395 -40.36 13.51 6.15
N LYS A 396 -40.93 12.84 7.16
CA LYS A 396 -40.15 12.15 8.20
C LYS A 396 -39.28 11.03 7.63
N ARG A 397 -39.81 10.25 6.67
CA ARG A 397 -39.06 9.16 6.02
C ARG A 397 -37.85 9.71 5.26
N LEU A 398 -38.04 10.80 4.53
CA LEU A 398 -36.97 11.46 3.77
C LEU A 398 -35.90 12.07 4.69
N GLN A 399 -36.30 12.74 5.79
CA GLN A 399 -35.34 13.24 6.78
C GLN A 399 -34.45 12.13 7.34
N LYS A 400 -35.03 10.97 7.64
CA LYS A 400 -34.26 9.82 8.12
C LYS A 400 -33.23 9.34 7.09
N GLN A 401 -33.60 9.25 5.80
CA GLN A 401 -32.66 8.87 4.74
C GLN A 401 -31.48 9.85 4.61
N ILE A 402 -31.72 11.14 4.81
CA ILE A 402 -30.66 12.16 4.78
C ILE A 402 -29.68 11.98 5.95
N GLU A 403 -30.19 11.75 7.15
CA GLU A 403 -29.36 11.49 8.35
C GLU A 403 -28.47 10.26 8.15
N ASP A 404 -29.05 9.18 7.63
CA ASP A 404 -28.34 7.93 7.33
C ASP A 404 -27.23 8.15 6.29
N SER A 405 -27.52 8.86 5.19
CA SER A 405 -26.55 9.18 4.14
C SER A 405 -25.40 10.06 4.64
N LYS A 406 -25.71 11.07 5.48
CA LYS A 406 -24.70 11.92 6.10
C LYS A 406 -23.77 11.12 7.02
N SER A 407 -24.33 10.22 7.83
CA SER A 407 -23.53 9.33 8.68
C SER A 407 -22.62 8.41 7.86
N GLU A 408 -23.04 7.97 6.67
CA GLU A 408 -22.20 7.13 5.80
C GLU A 408 -21.04 7.93 5.19
N SER A 409 -21.30 9.16 4.74
CA SER A 409 -20.28 10.07 4.21
C SER A 409 -19.22 10.41 5.27
N GLU A 410 -19.61 10.70 6.51
CA GLU A 410 -18.69 10.95 7.62
C GLU A 410 -17.81 9.73 7.95
N ASN A 411 -18.37 8.51 7.86
CA ASN A 411 -17.62 7.28 8.05
C ASN A 411 -16.58 7.08 6.93
N LEU A 412 -16.94 7.34 5.68
CA LEU A 412 -16.02 7.27 4.55
C LEU A 412 -14.89 8.31 4.65
N ALA A 413 -15.20 9.53 5.05
CA ALA A 413 -14.19 10.57 5.30
C ALA A 413 -13.18 10.12 6.37
N THR A 414 -13.67 9.48 7.44
CA THR A 414 -12.82 8.92 8.50
C THR A 414 -11.90 7.82 7.96
N ILE A 415 -12.41 6.94 7.11
CA ILE A 415 -11.61 5.87 6.48
C ILE A 415 -10.54 6.46 5.55
N ILE A 416 -10.86 7.49 4.78
CA ILE A 416 -9.91 8.16 3.88
C ILE A 416 -8.76 8.79 4.69
N GLU A 417 -9.05 9.47 5.79
CA GLU A 417 -8.00 10.04 6.65
C GLU A 417 -7.10 8.94 7.24
N GLN A 418 -7.67 7.80 7.66
CA GLN A 418 -6.90 6.64 8.12
C GLN A 418 -5.95 6.10 7.04
N TYR A 419 -6.37 6.03 5.77
CA TYR A 419 -5.50 5.59 4.67
C TYR A 419 -4.39 6.60 4.35
N LYS A 420 -4.65 7.91 4.50
CA LYS A 420 -3.59 8.92 4.29
C LYS A 420 -2.46 8.77 5.31
N GLU A 421 -2.77 8.37 6.55
CA GLU A 421 -1.77 8.08 7.60
C GLU A 421 -0.85 6.91 7.24
N GLU A 422 -1.17 6.09 6.24
CA GLU A 422 -0.30 4.99 5.77
C GLU A 422 0.71 5.42 4.70
N ILE A 423 0.52 6.61 4.11
CA ILE A 423 1.37 7.09 3.03
C ILE A 423 2.60 7.77 3.64
N ASN A 424 3.77 7.21 3.36
CA ASN A 424 5.05 7.62 3.96
C ASN A 424 5.28 9.15 3.97
N ARG A 425 5.00 9.87 2.88
CA ARG A 425 5.00 11.35 2.86
C ARG A 425 3.70 11.87 2.30
N HIS A 426 3.02 12.72 3.06
CA HIS A 426 1.74 13.31 2.68
C HIS A 426 1.59 14.73 3.21
N ASP A 427 0.60 15.47 2.68
CA ASP A 427 0.17 16.74 3.26
C ASP A 427 -0.51 16.49 4.60
N LEU A 428 -0.25 17.35 5.60
CA LEU A 428 -0.79 17.16 6.95
C LEU A 428 -2.31 16.97 6.93
N ASN A 429 -2.73 15.87 7.55
CA ASN A 429 -4.12 15.48 7.72
C ASN A 429 -4.84 16.41 8.72
N HIS A 430 -6.16 16.28 8.88
CA HIS A 430 -6.89 17.20 9.75
C HIS A 430 -6.39 17.19 11.19
N PHE A 431 -6.12 16.00 11.74
CA PHE A 431 -5.68 15.81 13.12
C PHE A 431 -4.24 16.30 13.34
N GLU A 432 -3.34 16.02 12.41
CA GLU A 432 -1.97 16.53 12.41
C GLU A 432 -1.93 18.07 12.38
N LYS A 433 -2.81 18.73 11.62
CA LYS A 433 -2.94 20.19 11.65
C LYS A 433 -3.34 20.72 13.02
N GLU A 434 -4.18 20.00 13.77
CA GLU A 434 -4.52 20.36 15.15
C GLU A 434 -3.32 20.21 16.08
N ILE A 435 -2.57 19.11 15.97
CA ILE A 435 -1.31 18.91 16.71
C ILE A 435 -0.32 20.04 16.41
N GLN A 436 -0.12 20.37 15.13
CA GLN A 436 0.80 21.44 14.71
C GLN A 436 0.44 22.77 15.37
N LYS A 437 -0.86 23.13 15.39
CA LYS A 437 -1.36 24.34 16.07
C LYS A 437 -1.05 24.32 17.56
N VAL A 438 -1.31 23.19 18.23
CA VAL A 438 -1.05 23.03 19.68
C VAL A 438 0.45 23.14 19.99
N LEU A 439 1.31 22.47 19.22
CA LEU A 439 2.76 22.49 19.41
C LEU A 439 3.34 23.88 19.17
N THR A 440 2.99 24.52 18.06
CA THR A 440 3.48 25.86 17.69
C THR A 440 3.06 26.91 18.73
N LYS A 441 1.82 26.83 19.23
CA LYS A 441 1.32 27.72 20.28
C LYS A 441 2.01 27.51 21.63
N SER A 442 2.28 26.26 22.00
CA SER A 442 2.77 25.91 23.34
C SER A 442 4.28 25.94 23.48
N PHE A 443 5.02 25.78 22.37
CA PHE A 443 6.49 25.74 22.34
C PHE A 443 7.08 26.68 21.27
N PRO A 444 6.79 28.00 21.32
CA PRO A 444 7.20 28.94 20.26
C PRO A 444 8.72 29.09 20.10
N ASN A 445 9.49 28.77 21.15
CA ASN A 445 10.95 28.85 21.15
C ASN A 445 11.64 27.52 20.79
N SER A 446 10.86 26.49 20.42
CA SER A 446 11.38 25.19 20.00
C SER A 446 11.32 25.07 18.48
N ARG A 447 12.24 24.31 17.89
CA ARG A 447 12.19 23.97 16.46
C ARG A 447 11.25 22.79 16.29
N ILE A 448 10.21 22.96 15.50
CA ILE A 448 9.21 21.93 15.18
C ILE A 448 9.37 21.58 13.71
N GLU A 449 9.72 20.32 13.43
CA GLU A 449 9.79 19.77 12.09
C GLU A 449 8.59 18.86 11.85
N THR A 450 8.05 18.86 10.64
CA THR A 450 6.95 17.99 10.20
C THR A 450 7.41 17.14 9.03
N GLN A 451 6.99 15.88 8.96
CA GLN A 451 7.31 15.00 7.83
C GLN A 451 8.83 14.97 7.56
N PHE A 452 9.63 14.72 8.61
CA PHE A 452 11.10 14.74 8.57
C PHE A 452 11.66 13.35 8.28
N ASP A 453 12.54 13.21 7.28
CA ASP A 453 13.14 11.92 6.91
C ASP A 453 14.28 11.53 7.86
N VAL A 454 14.07 10.50 8.67
CA VAL A 454 15.10 9.95 9.56
C VAL A 454 15.82 8.73 8.97
N GLY A 455 15.39 8.26 7.79
CA GLY A 455 15.98 7.13 7.08
C GLY A 455 17.16 7.51 6.18
N GLU A 456 17.36 8.80 5.93
CA GLU A 456 18.42 9.34 5.09
C GLU A 456 19.80 8.86 5.60
N ASN A 457 20.40 7.92 4.85
CA ASN A 457 21.75 7.33 5.02
C ASN A 457 21.90 6.00 5.79
N THR A 458 20.84 5.32 6.23
CA THR A 458 20.98 4.01 6.92
C THR A 458 20.34 2.82 6.20
N ASP A 459 19.24 3.02 5.47
CA ASP A 459 18.55 2.00 4.68
C ASP A 459 18.12 2.60 3.33
N ASN A 460 17.97 1.80 2.27
CA ASN A 460 17.52 2.26 0.94
C ASN A 460 16.07 2.80 0.87
N TYR A 461 15.44 3.15 2.00
CA TYR A 461 14.05 3.60 2.10
C TYR A 461 13.92 4.80 3.06
N SER A 462 13.29 5.87 2.57
CA SER A 462 12.91 7.04 3.38
C SER A 462 11.93 6.65 4.49
N LYS A 463 12.06 7.28 5.66
CA LYS A 463 11.20 7.07 6.84
C LYS A 463 10.84 8.44 7.41
N PHE A 464 9.65 8.93 7.13
CA PHE A 464 9.22 10.26 7.57
C PHE A 464 8.48 10.21 8.92
N THR A 465 8.86 11.06 9.87
CA THR A 465 8.13 11.26 11.13
C THR A 465 7.02 12.28 10.98
N ASP A 466 5.89 12.14 11.69
CA ASP A 466 4.83 13.15 11.67
C ASP A 466 5.32 14.48 12.26
N PHE A 467 5.86 14.46 13.48
CA PHE A 467 6.48 15.64 14.10
C PHE A 467 7.77 15.32 14.86
N ILE A 468 8.68 16.29 14.87
CA ILE A 468 9.83 16.34 15.77
C ILE A 468 9.84 17.68 16.48
N VAL A 469 9.86 17.66 17.81
CA VAL A 469 10.03 18.85 18.64
C VAL A 469 11.43 18.84 19.25
N ILE A 470 12.25 19.83 18.89
CA ILE A 470 13.66 19.92 19.25
C ILE A 470 13.84 20.98 20.34
N PHE A 471 14.33 20.53 21.49
CA PHE A 471 14.76 21.36 22.61
C PHE A 471 16.29 21.38 22.71
N LYS A 472 16.84 22.31 23.50
CA LYS A 472 18.31 22.46 23.66
C LYS A 472 19.02 21.19 24.14
N ARG A 473 18.37 20.33 24.94
CA ARG A 473 18.98 19.12 25.53
C ARG A 473 18.17 17.84 25.26
N ALA A 474 17.05 17.96 24.55
CA ALA A 474 16.09 16.87 24.35
C ALA A 474 15.46 16.93 22.96
N CYS A 475 15.12 15.78 22.41
CA CYS A 475 14.34 15.67 21.18
C CYS A 475 13.12 14.79 21.44
N VAL A 476 11.95 15.22 20.97
CA VAL A 476 10.70 14.45 21.09
C VAL A 476 10.17 14.16 19.71
N VAL A 477 10.11 12.87 19.37
CA VAL A 477 9.46 12.37 18.15
C VAL A 477 8.02 12.08 18.48
N ILE A 478 7.10 12.53 17.62
CA ILE A 478 5.67 12.36 17.80
C ILE A 478 5.11 11.68 16.57
N GLU A 479 4.37 10.59 16.80
CA GLU A 479 3.50 9.94 15.82
C GLU A 479 2.04 10.24 16.16
N ALA A 480 1.28 10.72 15.19
CA ALA A 480 -0.13 11.04 15.29
C ALA A 480 -0.97 9.89 14.73
N LYS A 481 -2.06 9.55 15.42
CA LYS A 481 -3.02 8.52 14.97
C LYS A 481 -4.44 9.00 15.20
N SER A 482 -5.23 9.22 14.15
CA SER A 482 -6.56 9.86 14.22
C SER A 482 -7.69 8.94 14.73
N TYR A 483 -7.38 7.89 15.49
CA TYR A 483 -8.33 6.90 15.95
C TYR A 483 -9.09 7.38 17.19
N LYS A 484 -10.43 7.47 17.06
CA LYS A 484 -11.36 7.91 18.10
C LYS A 484 -12.08 6.73 18.74
N GLY A 485 -11.73 6.40 19.98
CA GLY A 485 -12.30 5.26 20.71
C GLY A 485 -11.39 4.78 21.84
N MET A 486 -11.62 3.55 22.29
CA MET A 486 -10.78 2.93 23.31
C MET A 486 -9.57 2.24 22.68
N ILE A 487 -8.37 2.73 22.94
CA ILE A 487 -7.11 2.23 22.39
C ILE A 487 -6.58 1.13 23.31
N THR A 488 -6.56 -0.11 22.83
CA THR A 488 -6.15 -1.28 23.60
C THR A 488 -5.17 -2.14 22.80
N PRO A 489 -4.22 -2.84 23.46
CA PRO A 489 -3.46 -3.89 22.80
C PRO A 489 -4.39 -5.06 22.43
N ASN A 490 -4.19 -5.65 21.26
CA ASN A 490 -4.97 -6.81 20.79
C ASN A 490 -4.45 -8.13 21.38
N GLU A 491 -3.17 -8.16 21.71
CA GLU A 491 -2.44 -9.33 22.21
C GLU A 491 -1.86 -9.00 23.60
N SER A 492 -1.44 -10.03 24.34
CA SER A 492 -0.89 -9.88 25.70
C SER A 492 0.40 -9.05 25.79
N ASP A 493 1.10 -8.84 24.67
CA ASP A 493 2.29 -8.01 24.60
C ASP A 493 2.00 -6.70 23.87
N ALA A 494 1.79 -5.62 24.63
CA ALA A 494 1.54 -4.30 24.10
C ALA A 494 2.66 -3.74 23.20
N LYS A 495 3.91 -4.21 23.33
CA LYS A 495 5.05 -3.70 22.54
C LYS A 495 5.22 -4.44 21.23
N ASN A 496 4.86 -5.73 21.20
CA ASN A 496 5.07 -6.60 20.05
C ASN A 496 3.78 -7.03 19.33
N GLY A 497 2.63 -6.83 19.96
CA GLY A 497 1.31 -7.10 19.41
C GLY A 497 0.70 -5.89 18.72
N ARG A 498 -0.35 -6.14 17.94
CA ARG A 498 -1.12 -5.09 17.25
C ARG A 498 -1.95 -4.29 18.25
N TRP A 499 -2.24 -3.04 17.93
CA TRP A 499 -3.17 -2.22 18.71
C TRP A 499 -4.50 -2.13 17.98
N VAL A 500 -5.59 -2.05 18.73
CA VAL A 500 -6.93 -1.86 18.21
C VAL A 500 -7.61 -0.66 18.88
N CYS A 501 -8.40 0.06 18.08
CA CYS A 501 -9.33 1.06 18.54
C CYS A 501 -10.72 0.43 18.61
N LYS A 502 -11.24 0.24 19.82
CA LYS A 502 -12.59 -0.26 20.06
C LYS A 502 -13.57 0.90 20.03
N THR A 503 -14.52 0.82 19.11
CA THR A 503 -15.65 1.76 19.01
C THR A 503 -16.96 1.02 19.30
N LYS A 504 -18.06 1.73 19.55
CA LYS A 504 -19.38 1.10 19.77
C LYS A 504 -19.85 0.19 18.63
N LYS A 505 -19.33 0.38 17.41
CA LYS A 505 -19.76 -0.31 16.19
C LYS A 505 -18.80 -1.41 15.73
N ARG A 506 -17.49 -1.24 15.97
CA ARG A 506 -16.44 -2.14 15.46
C ARG A 506 -15.11 -1.95 16.19
N ASP A 507 -14.31 -3.00 16.17
CA ASP A 507 -12.89 -2.95 16.53
C ASP A 507 -12.08 -2.72 15.26
N VAL A 508 -11.24 -1.68 15.27
CA VAL A 508 -10.42 -1.29 14.12
C VAL A 508 -8.95 -1.43 14.47
N GLU A 509 -8.19 -2.16 13.68
CA GLU A 509 -6.74 -2.24 13.83
C GLU A 509 -6.10 -0.85 13.61
N ILE A 510 -5.19 -0.47 14.51
CA ILE A 510 -4.44 0.79 14.42
C ILE A 510 -3.22 0.54 13.56
N LEU A 511 -3.21 1.18 12.39
CA LEU A 511 -2.24 0.94 11.34
C LEU A 511 -0.95 1.71 11.62
N SER A 512 0.14 1.26 11.03
CA SER A 512 1.47 1.84 11.18
C SER A 512 2.23 1.65 9.89
N CYS A 513 2.95 2.67 9.43
CA CYS A 513 3.68 2.61 8.16
C CYS A 513 4.77 1.52 8.17
N TRP A 514 5.24 1.17 9.37
CA TRP A 514 6.11 0.02 9.61
C TRP A 514 6.06 -0.40 11.08
N GLY A 515 6.50 -1.64 11.32
CA GLY A 515 6.28 -2.30 12.60
C GLY A 515 4.82 -2.74 12.74
N LYS A 516 4.52 -3.40 13.86
CA LYS A 516 3.20 -3.98 14.16
C LYS A 516 2.26 -3.02 14.88
N ASN A 517 2.77 -1.88 15.36
CA ASN A 517 2.00 -0.90 16.13
C ASN A 517 2.72 0.47 16.15
N PRO A 518 2.02 1.55 16.53
CA PRO A 518 2.58 2.91 16.54
C PRO A 518 3.80 3.06 17.46
N TYR A 519 3.87 2.28 18.55
CA TYR A 519 5.04 2.28 19.44
C TYR A 519 6.30 1.79 18.72
N GLN A 520 6.23 0.73 17.90
CA GLN A 520 7.37 0.24 17.12
C GLN A 520 7.81 1.26 16.06
N GLN A 521 6.86 1.96 15.45
CA GLN A 521 7.13 3.01 14.49
C GLN A 521 7.92 4.15 15.16
N VAL A 522 7.42 4.66 16.29
CA VAL A 522 8.07 5.69 17.10
C VAL A 522 9.44 5.26 17.63
N LYS A 523 9.56 4.00 18.09
CA LYS A 523 10.84 3.43 18.51
C LYS A 523 11.86 3.45 17.38
N THR A 524 11.45 3.05 16.17
CA THR A 524 12.32 3.04 14.99
C THR A 524 12.82 4.45 14.67
N TYR A 525 11.94 5.45 14.66
CA TYR A 525 12.35 6.84 14.43
C TYR A 525 13.34 7.34 15.47
N ARG A 526 13.04 7.10 16.74
CA ARG A 526 13.86 7.55 17.86
C ARG A 526 15.24 6.91 17.84
N ASP A 527 15.32 5.61 17.53
CA ASP A 527 16.59 4.90 17.40
C ASP A 527 17.39 5.42 16.20
N ALA A 528 16.73 5.74 15.08
CA ALA A 528 17.36 6.39 13.93
C ALA A 528 17.96 7.76 14.30
N ILE A 529 17.20 8.62 14.97
CA ILE A 529 17.67 9.94 15.41
C ILE A 529 18.83 9.84 16.40
N ARG A 530 18.78 8.88 17.32
CA ARG A 530 19.83 8.68 18.32
C ARG A 530 21.15 8.20 17.71
N ASN A 531 21.06 7.33 16.71
CA ASN A 531 22.24 6.69 16.12
C ASN A 531 22.85 7.50 14.98
N ASN A 532 22.06 8.33 14.29
CA ASN A 532 22.50 9.10 13.14
C ASN A 532 22.94 10.52 13.55
N LYS A 533 24.25 10.69 13.77
CA LYS A 533 24.86 11.98 14.13
C LYS A 533 24.86 13.02 12.99
N ASN A 534 24.55 12.60 11.76
CA ASN A 534 24.55 13.48 10.59
C ASN A 534 23.21 14.19 10.38
N LEU A 535 22.16 13.82 11.14
CA LEU A 535 20.90 14.53 11.10
C LEU A 535 21.08 15.96 11.65
N GLN A 536 20.58 16.96 10.93
CA GLN A 536 20.65 18.39 11.30
C GLN A 536 19.73 18.76 12.50
N ILE A 537 19.57 17.84 13.45
CA ILE A 537 18.74 17.93 14.65
C ILE A 537 19.59 18.34 15.88
N GLY A 538 20.93 18.34 15.74
CA GLY A 538 21.87 18.46 16.87
C GLY A 538 22.03 17.11 17.58
N SER A 539 23.08 16.91 18.39
CA SER A 539 23.25 15.67 19.17
C SER A 539 22.47 15.78 20.49
N PRO A 540 21.21 15.31 20.57
CA PRO A 540 20.40 15.52 21.75
C PRO A 540 20.88 14.54 22.83
N ASN A 541 21.02 14.99 24.07
CA ASN A 541 21.38 14.08 25.17
C ASN A 541 20.33 12.98 25.37
N GLN A 542 19.06 13.30 25.08
CA GLN A 542 17.94 12.39 25.27
C GLN A 542 16.91 12.52 24.14
N VAL A 543 16.51 11.38 23.57
CA VAL A 543 15.47 11.30 22.53
C VAL A 543 14.30 10.48 23.09
N TYR A 544 13.12 11.08 23.03
CA TYR A 544 11.85 10.52 23.49
C TYR A 544 10.91 10.27 22.31
N GLY A 545 10.00 9.32 22.49
CA GLY A 545 8.96 9.00 21.54
C GLY A 545 7.57 9.14 22.15
N ILE A 546 6.65 9.77 21.43
CA ILE A 546 5.26 9.94 21.86
C ILE A 546 4.34 9.47 20.74
N VAL A 547 3.32 8.66 21.07
CA VAL A 547 2.17 8.42 20.20
C VAL A 547 1.00 9.27 20.70
N VAL A 548 0.34 10.00 19.81
CA VAL A 548 -0.74 10.93 20.14
C VAL A 548 -2.03 10.55 19.45
N PHE A 549 -3.10 10.47 20.24
CA PHE A 549 -4.47 10.24 19.78
C PHE A 549 -5.36 11.48 19.99
N PRO A 550 -6.51 11.58 19.31
CA PRO A 550 -7.51 12.61 19.54
C PRO A 550 -7.91 12.77 21.02
N SER A 551 -8.38 13.97 21.38
CA SER A 551 -8.74 14.31 22.76
C SER A 551 -9.90 13.47 23.33
N ASP A 552 -10.76 12.94 22.46
CA ASP A 552 -11.91 12.10 22.77
C ASP A 552 -11.57 10.60 22.85
N SER A 553 -10.31 10.23 22.61
CA SER A 553 -9.84 8.84 22.74
C SER A 553 -9.54 8.47 24.19
N SER A 554 -9.77 7.20 24.54
CA SER A 554 -9.43 6.64 25.85
C SER A 554 -8.31 5.61 25.70
N ILE A 555 -7.21 5.77 26.41
CA ILE A 555 -6.02 4.92 26.26
C ILE A 555 -5.96 3.91 27.41
N HIS A 556 -5.81 2.61 27.09
CA HIS A 556 -5.61 1.56 28.08
C HIS A 556 -4.35 1.81 28.92
N GLU A 557 -4.41 1.55 30.22
CA GLU A 557 -3.33 1.91 31.18
C GLU A 557 -1.96 1.34 30.79
N GLU A 558 -1.94 0.11 30.27
CA GLU A 558 -0.71 -0.56 29.81
C GLU A 558 0.03 0.20 28.70
N LEU A 559 -0.68 1.02 27.91
CA LEU A 559 -0.10 1.77 26.80
C LEU A 559 0.44 3.14 27.23
N ILE A 560 -0.02 3.72 28.33
CA ILE A 560 0.29 5.10 28.72
C ILE A 560 1.81 5.31 28.91
N GLN A 561 2.48 4.33 29.52
CA GLN A 561 3.92 4.37 29.79
C GLN A 561 4.65 3.14 29.26
N MET A 562 5.04 3.19 27.99
CA MET A 562 5.72 2.09 27.27
C MET A 562 7.25 2.06 27.52
N GLY A 563 7.68 2.35 28.74
CA GLY A 563 9.08 2.39 29.16
C GLY A 563 9.59 3.78 29.55
N LEU A 564 10.90 3.92 29.73
CA LEU A 564 11.52 5.17 30.19
C LEU A 564 11.43 6.32 29.18
N HIS A 565 11.46 6.00 27.88
CA HIS A 565 11.56 6.99 26.80
C HIS A 565 10.29 7.14 25.95
N TYR A 566 9.23 6.40 26.24
CA TYR A 566 8.04 6.32 25.39
C TYR A 566 6.76 6.64 26.16
N ARG A 567 5.89 7.45 25.57
CA ARG A 567 4.57 7.79 26.13
C ARG A 567 3.49 7.63 25.07
N VAL A 568 2.29 7.26 25.50
CA VAL A 568 1.09 7.32 24.67
C VAL A 568 0.14 8.27 25.35
N THR A 569 -0.35 9.26 24.62
CA THR A 569 -1.15 10.37 25.18
C THR A 569 -2.23 10.79 24.21
N THR A 570 -3.17 11.59 24.71
CA THR A 570 -4.17 12.31 23.91
C THR A 570 -3.71 13.73 23.63
N LEU A 571 -4.30 14.38 22.63
CA LEU A 571 -3.96 15.75 22.19
C LEU A 571 -4.07 16.78 23.34
N ASN A 572 -5.13 16.72 24.14
CA ASN A 572 -5.30 17.58 25.32
C ASN A 572 -4.20 17.43 26.39
N ASN A 573 -3.55 16.26 26.46
CA ASN A 573 -2.49 15.95 27.43
C ASN A 573 -1.09 16.07 26.82
N LEU A 574 -0.96 16.27 25.51
CA LEU A 574 0.31 16.28 24.78
C LEU A 574 1.32 17.27 25.36
N VAL A 575 0.89 18.50 25.61
CA VAL A 575 1.77 19.57 26.14
C VAL A 575 2.29 19.22 27.53
N ALA A 576 1.43 18.68 28.40
CA ALA A 576 1.82 18.26 29.74
C ALA A 576 2.85 17.12 29.68
N THR A 577 2.61 16.12 28.82
CA THR A 577 3.51 14.98 28.60
C THR A 577 4.88 15.42 28.09
N ILE A 578 4.95 16.31 27.10
CA ILE A 578 6.21 16.85 26.58
C ILE A 578 6.98 17.60 27.67
N ASN A 579 6.29 18.45 28.45
CA ASN A 579 6.91 19.19 29.55
C ASN A 579 7.46 18.26 30.64
N GLN A 580 6.73 17.18 30.95
CA GLN A 580 7.18 16.17 31.92
C GLN A 580 8.47 15.50 31.45
N LEU A 581 8.54 15.07 30.18
CA LEU A 581 9.73 14.43 29.62
C LEU A 581 10.93 15.39 29.56
N ASN A 582 10.70 16.65 29.15
CA ASN A 582 11.76 17.65 29.09
C ASN A 582 12.36 17.97 30.47
N ARG A 583 11.55 17.93 31.55
CA ARG A 583 12.03 18.08 32.93
C ARG A 583 12.87 16.91 33.44
N GLN A 584 12.74 15.72 32.84
CA GLN A 584 13.50 14.53 33.24
C GLN A 584 14.94 14.53 32.70
N VAL A 585 15.28 15.49 31.83
CA VAL A 585 16.60 15.65 31.26
C VAL A 585 17.50 16.39 32.25
N LYS A 586 18.45 15.67 32.87
CA LYS A 586 19.45 16.24 33.79
C LYS A 586 20.57 16.96 33.04
#